data_AF-A0A2S9FYQ9-F1
#
_entry.id   AF-A0A2S9FYQ9-F1
#
_cell.length_a   1.000
_cell.length_b   1.000
_cell.length_c   1.000
_cell.angle_alpha   90.00
_cell.angle_beta   90.00
_cell.angle_gamma   90.00
#
_symmetry.space_group_name_H-M   'P 1'
#
loop_
_entity.id
_entity.type
_entity.pdbx_description
1 polymer ?
#
loop_
_entity_poly.entity_id
_entity_poly.type
_entity_poly.pdbx_seq_one_letter_code
_entity_poly.pdbx_strand_id
1 'polypeptide(L)'
;PLVRQHGLMRSVTAVVLDLALDDAARWYGKGIGVPVAINVFAPAISDPELPSQITDALDRRGLPPEALIVEITEDLLLDNMGKT
;
A
#
# COMPACT_ATOMS: atom_id res chain seq x y z
N PRO A 1 -8.67 12.43 8.82
CA PRO A 1 -10.15 12.53 8.97
C PRO A 1 -10.89 12.72 7.63
N LEU A 2 -10.50 13.71 6.80
CA LEU A 2 -11.17 14.02 5.53
C LEU A 2 -11.20 12.87 4.52
N VAL A 3 -10.05 12.26 4.20
CA VAL A 3 -9.97 11.15 3.22
C VAL A 3 -10.89 9.97 3.62
N ARG A 4 -10.91 9.62 4.92
CA ARG A 4 -11.76 8.57 5.47
C ARG A 4 -13.25 8.95 5.42
N GLN A 5 -13.60 10.16 5.86
CA GLN A 5 -14.98 10.66 5.88
C GLN A 5 -15.60 10.75 4.49
N HIS A 6 -14.78 10.89 3.45
CA HIS A 6 -15.24 10.94 2.06
C HIS A 6 -15.05 9.63 1.28
N GLY A 7 -14.65 8.53 1.93
CA GLY A 7 -14.48 7.23 1.27
C GLY A 7 -13.33 7.17 0.26
N LEU A 8 -12.40 8.14 0.31
CA LEU A 8 -11.30 8.30 -0.66
C LEU A 8 -10.06 7.46 -0.32
N MET A 9 -10.11 6.65 0.74
CA MET A 9 -8.96 5.89 1.23
C MET A 9 -8.35 5.02 0.13
N ARG A 10 -9.16 4.30 -0.65
CA ARG A 10 -8.68 3.44 -1.74
C ARG A 10 -7.91 4.24 -2.81
N SER A 11 -8.50 5.34 -3.27
CA SER A 11 -7.88 6.19 -4.30
C SER A 11 -6.59 6.83 -3.81
N VAL A 12 -6.55 7.26 -2.54
CA VAL A 12 -5.32 7.82 -1.95
C VAL A 12 -4.26 6.74 -1.77
N THR A 13 -4.61 5.55 -1.31
CA THR A 13 -3.67 4.42 -1.18
C THR A 13 -3.08 4.04 -2.53
N ALA A 14 -3.86 4.02 -3.62
CA ALA A 14 -3.34 3.75 -4.96
C ALA A 14 -2.32 4.81 -5.41
N VAL A 15 -2.62 6.11 -5.19
CA VAL A 15 -1.68 7.20 -5.52
C VAL A 15 -0.40 7.10 -4.70
N VAL A 16 -0.51 6.82 -3.40
CA VAL A 16 0.65 6.67 -2.50
C VAL A 16 1.50 5.47 -2.91
N LEU A 17 0.88 4.35 -3.27
CA LEU A 17 1.58 3.16 -3.78
C LEU A 17 2.40 3.50 -5.03
N ASP A 18 1.80 4.14 -6.02
CA ASP A 18 2.50 4.48 -7.26
C ASP A 18 3.67 5.44 -7.00
N LEU A 19 3.47 6.49 -6.19
CA LEU A 19 4.53 7.43 -5.84
C LEU A 19 5.69 6.77 -5.08
N ALA A 20 5.37 5.92 -4.10
CA ALA A 20 6.37 5.21 -3.31
C ALA A 20 7.20 4.25 -4.17
N LEU A 21 6.55 3.53 -5.09
CA LEU A 21 7.25 2.62 -5.99
C LEU A 21 8.06 3.35 -7.06
N ASP A 22 7.63 4.51 -7.54
CA ASP A 22 8.44 5.34 -8.45
C ASP A 22 9.74 5.80 -7.77
N ASP A 23 9.65 6.24 -6.51
CA ASP A 23 10.82 6.62 -5.72
C ASP A 23 11.73 5.42 -5.41
N ALA A 24 11.15 4.26 -5.07
CA ALA A 24 11.89 3.02 -4.86
C ALA A 24 12.63 2.57 -6.13
N ALA A 25 11.97 2.60 -7.30
CA ALA A 25 12.60 2.27 -8.58
C ALA A 25 13.80 3.19 -8.87
N ARG A 26 13.68 4.49 -8.57
CA ARG A 26 14.78 5.45 -8.70
C ARG A 26 15.96 5.12 -7.77
N TRP A 27 15.71 4.64 -6.55
CA TRP A 27 16.76 4.24 -5.62
C TRP A 27 17.42 2.92 -6.03
N TYR A 28 16.63 1.92 -6.40
CA TYR A 28 17.13 0.63 -6.90
C TYR A 28 17.97 0.79 -8.17
N GLY A 29 17.55 1.65 -9.10
CA GLY A 29 18.34 1.99 -10.29
C GLY A 29 19.68 2.65 -9.99
N LYS A 30 19.88 3.15 -8.77
CA LYS A 30 21.15 3.69 -8.26
C LYS A 30 21.92 2.71 -7.36
N GLY A 31 21.45 1.46 -7.25
CA GLY A 31 22.04 0.44 -6.37
C GLY A 31 21.67 0.58 -4.89
N ILE A 32 20.67 1.42 -4.56
CA ILE A 32 20.20 1.62 -3.19
C ILE A 32 18.94 0.76 -2.98
N GLY A 33 19.14 -0.48 -2.51
CA GLY A 33 18.08 -1.46 -2.27
C GLY A 33 17.38 -1.26 -0.92
N VAL A 34 16.76 -0.09 -0.72
CA VAL A 34 16.02 0.22 0.51
C VAL A 34 14.51 0.02 0.27
N PRO A 35 13.82 -0.78 1.09
CA PRO A 35 12.38 -0.97 0.97
C PRO A 35 11.60 0.28 1.37
N VAL A 36 10.48 0.53 0.69
CA VAL A 36 9.48 1.53 1.10
C VAL A 36 8.34 0.86 1.84
N ALA A 37 7.78 1.53 2.84
CA ALA A 37 6.60 1.08 3.55
C ALA A 37 5.38 1.93 3.17
N ILE A 38 4.25 1.30 2.88
CA ILE A 38 2.96 1.98 2.70
C ILE A 38 1.97 1.51 3.76
N ASN A 39 1.15 2.44 4.23
CA ASN A 39 0.07 2.12 5.15
C ASN A 39 -1.21 1.82 4.36
N VAL A 40 -1.80 0.65 4.58
CA VAL A 40 -3.09 0.25 4.03
C VAL A 40 -4.16 0.18 5.12
N PHE A 41 -5.38 0.56 4.73
CA PHE A 41 -6.56 0.55 5.59
C PHE A 41 -7.12 -0.88 5.71
N ALA A 42 -7.50 -1.32 6.91
CA ALA A 42 -7.86 -2.72 7.18
C ALA A 42 -8.92 -3.33 6.23
N PRO A 43 -10.03 -2.65 5.89
CA PRO A 43 -10.97 -3.12 4.86
C PRO A 43 -10.40 -3.38 3.47
N ALA A 44 -9.23 -2.82 3.11
CA ALA A 44 -8.56 -3.14 1.85
C ALA A 44 -7.96 -4.56 1.86
N ILE A 45 -7.71 -5.15 3.03
CA ILE A 45 -7.22 -6.54 3.14
C ILE A 45 -8.30 -7.54 2.70
N SER A 46 -9.57 -7.16 2.87
CA SER A 46 -10.70 -7.95 2.38
C SER A 46 -10.91 -7.80 0.88
N ASP A 47 -10.18 -6.92 0.18
CA ASP A 47 -10.22 -6.78 -1.27
C ASP A 47 -9.35 -7.89 -1.90
N PRO A 48 -9.94 -8.89 -2.57
CA PRO A 48 -9.18 -9.98 -3.19
C PRO A 48 -8.28 -9.50 -4.34
N GLU A 49 -8.52 -8.30 -4.89
CA GLU A 49 -7.71 -7.71 -5.95
C GLU A 49 -6.50 -6.93 -5.44
N LEU A 50 -6.36 -6.74 -4.12
CA LEU A 50 -5.22 -5.99 -3.57
C LEU A 50 -3.87 -6.66 -3.87
N PRO A 51 -3.69 -7.99 -3.73
CA PRO A 51 -2.41 -8.63 -4.06
C PRO A 51 -2.03 -8.47 -5.53
N SER A 52 -2.96 -8.68 -6.46
CA SER A 52 -2.70 -8.52 -7.90
C SER A 52 -2.33 -7.07 -8.24
N GLN A 53 -3.03 -6.09 -7.69
CA GLN A 53 -2.70 -4.66 -7.88
C GLN A 53 -1.28 -4.33 -7.40
N ILE A 54 -0.84 -4.89 -6.26
CA ILE A 54 0.51 -4.67 -5.73
C ILE A 54 1.56 -5.33 -6.61
N THR A 55 1.36 -6.60 -6.99
CA THR A 55 2.28 -7.34 -7.85
C THR A 55 2.43 -6.66 -9.21
N ASP A 56 1.33 -6.28 -9.84
CA ASP A 56 1.34 -5.54 -11.12
C ASP A 56 2.05 -4.18 -10.99
N ALA A 57 1.91 -3.49 -9.87
CA ALA A 57 2.57 -2.20 -9.64
C ALA A 57 4.09 -2.33 -9.46
N LEU A 58 4.55 -3.41 -8.83
CA LEU A 58 5.98 -3.76 -8.71
C LEU A 58 6.55 -4.19 -10.07
N ASP A 59 5.86 -5.08 -10.78
CA ASP A 59 6.29 -5.64 -12.06
C ASP A 59 6.44 -4.55 -13.13
N ARG A 60 5.51 -3.59 -13.19
CA ARG A 60 5.60 -2.42 -14.08
C ARG A 60 6.89 -1.61 -13.92
N ARG A 61 7.54 -1.71 -12.76
CA ARG A 61 8.78 -0.98 -12.42
C ARG A 61 10.01 -1.89 -12.34
N GLY A 62 9.84 -3.20 -12.55
CA GLY A 62 10.91 -4.19 -12.39
C GLY A 62 11.43 -4.26 -10.94
N LEU A 63 10.61 -3.91 -9.96
CA LEU A 63 10.99 -3.96 -8.55
C LEU A 63 10.80 -5.38 -8.00
N PRO A 64 11.73 -5.88 -7.18
CA PRO A 64 11.52 -7.14 -6.49
C PRO A 64 10.47 -6.97 -5.37
N PRO A 65 9.76 -8.03 -4.95
CA PRO A 65 8.75 -7.95 -3.88
C PRO A 65 9.28 -7.35 -2.58
N GLU A 66 10.56 -7.58 -2.26
CA GLU A 66 11.22 -7.06 -1.06
C GLU A 66 11.37 -5.52 -1.08
N ALA A 67 11.10 -4.86 -2.21
CA ALA A 67 11.13 -3.40 -2.30
C ALA A 67 9.94 -2.72 -1.60
N LEU A 68 8.88 -3.46 -1.26
CA LEU A 68 7.67 -2.92 -0.66
C LEU A 68 7.28 -3.67 0.63
N ILE A 69 7.05 -2.90 1.68
CA ILE A 69 6.41 -3.36 2.93
C ILE A 69 5.00 -2.78 2.97
N VAL A 70 4.02 -3.64 3.20
CA VAL A 70 2.62 -3.25 3.40
C VAL A 70 2.31 -3.29 4.89
N GLU A 71 2.06 -2.13 5.47
CA GLU A 71 1.72 -1.96 6.88
C GLU A 71 0.21 -1.85 7.06
N ILE A 72 -0.31 -2.56 8.06
CA ILE A 72 -1.73 -2.54 8.40
C ILE A 72 -1.88 -1.72 9.68
N THR A 73 -2.63 -0.61 9.60
CA THR A 73 -2.90 0.21 10.79
C THR A 73 -3.94 -0.47 11.70
N GLU A 74 -3.56 -0.74 12.95
CA GLU A 74 -4.37 -1.46 13.95
C GLU A 74 -5.60 -0.70 14.45
N ASP A 75 -5.59 0.65 14.42
CA ASP A 75 -6.67 1.55 14.91
C ASP A 75 -8.06 1.31 14.29
N LEU A 76 -8.18 0.39 13.34
CA LEU A 76 -9.41 0.05 12.62
C LEU A 76 -9.77 -1.42 12.68
N LEU A 77 -8.84 -2.27 13.12
CA LEU A 77 -9.17 -3.64 13.50
C LEU A 77 -10.08 -3.62 14.73
N LEU A 78 -9.84 -2.69 15.66
CA LEU A 78 -10.63 -2.54 16.88
C LEU A 78 -12.05 -1.99 16.63
N ASP A 79 -12.26 -1.18 15.59
CA ASP A 79 -13.57 -0.58 15.28
C ASP A 79 -14.56 -1.61 14.68
N ASN A 80 -14.04 -2.66 14.03
CA ASN A 80 -14.83 -3.75 13.46
C ASN A 80 -15.00 -4.97 14.37
N MET A 81 -14.22 -5.07 15.47
CA MET A 81 -14.30 -6.18 16.43
C MET A 81 -15.33 -5.93 17.57
N GLY A 82 -16.05 -4.80 17.54
CA GLY A 82 -17.06 -4.41 18.53
C GLY A 82 -18.52 -4.74 18.17
N LYS A 83 -18.77 -5.47 17.07
CA LYS A 83 -20.11 -5.94 16.69
C LYS A 83 -20.08 -7.46 16.50
N THR A 84 -20.11 -8.17 17.63
CA THR A 84 -20.47 -9.60 17.68
C THR A 84 -21.76 -9.75 18.44
#